data_AF-A0A8S0GNL5-F1
#
_entry.id   AF-A0A8S0GNL5-F1
#
_cell.length_a   1.000
_cell.length_b   1.000
_cell.length_c   1.000
_cell.angle_alpha   90.00
_cell.angle_beta   90.00
_cell.angle_gamma   90.00
#
_symmetry.space_group_name_H-M   'P 1'
#
loop_
_entity.id
_entity.type
_entity.pdbx_description
1 polymer ?
#
loop_
_entity_poly.entity_id
_entity_poly.type
_entity_poly.pdbx_seq_one_letter_code
_entity_poly.pdbx_strand_id
1 'polypeptide(L)'
;MLKTLAVANYRSINKLVIPLGRLNLVTGANGSGKSNLYRALRLLAETAQGGVVNALAKEGGLESTYWAGPEQISRRMSQGEVPIQGGPRKAARRLQLGFAGEDFGYAISLGLPDSSGHFMLPGHSSPIASRFTLDPWIKRESIWGGPLYRSASALVDRQGPMIRARAGRQWEVLAQHTSSGDSLFDRVGNLSSSPEVLHLREQIRGWRFYDHLRTDSQAPARRPQLGTRTPVLHHDGRDLAAALQTIIEVGDQQALHETISDAFPESRLEIDAVPGGCSGCSSIRKACCDRCRPRNCPTAPCATCCW
;
A
#
# COMPACT_ATOMS: atom_id res chain seq x y z
N MET A 1 12.69 9.84 0.77
CA MET A 1 12.24 8.93 1.86
C MET A 1 10.94 9.42 2.49
N LEU A 2 10.06 8.54 3.02
CA LEU A 2 8.89 8.95 3.81
C LEU A 2 9.32 9.55 5.16
N LYS A 3 8.79 10.71 5.54
CA LYS A 3 9.12 11.42 6.78
C LYS A 3 7.94 11.57 7.72
N THR A 4 6.72 11.62 7.20
CA THR A 4 5.52 11.77 8.02
C THR A 4 4.36 11.03 7.37
N LEU A 5 3.56 10.37 8.19
CA LEU A 5 2.29 9.77 7.80
C LEU A 5 1.17 10.45 8.58
N ALA A 6 0.08 10.77 7.88
CA ALA A 6 -1.13 11.34 8.46
C ALA A 6 -2.35 10.50 8.06
N VAL A 7 -3.15 10.12 9.05
CA VAL A 7 -4.37 9.33 8.88
C VAL A 7 -5.46 9.95 9.73
N ALA A 8 -6.64 10.19 9.16
CA ALA A 8 -7.81 10.62 9.91
C ALA A 8 -9.09 9.92 9.42
N ASN A 9 -9.99 9.67 10.38
CA ASN A 9 -11.28 9.01 10.20
C ASN A 9 -11.19 7.63 9.53
N TYR A 10 -10.19 6.82 9.88
CA TYR A 10 -9.98 5.48 9.34
C TYR A 10 -10.07 4.40 10.43
N ARG A 11 -11.16 3.64 10.43
CA ARG A 11 -11.43 2.49 11.30
C ARG A 11 -11.27 2.82 12.78
N SER A 12 -10.19 2.38 13.42
CA SER A 12 -9.88 2.70 14.83
C SER A 12 -9.07 3.98 15.01
N ILE A 13 -8.75 4.69 13.92
CA ILE A 13 -7.90 5.89 13.92
C ILE A 13 -8.79 7.11 13.66
N ASN A 14 -9.02 7.92 14.70
CA ASN A 14 -9.70 9.20 14.55
C ASN A 14 -8.77 10.24 13.90
N LYS A 15 -7.61 10.50 14.50
CA LYS A 15 -6.58 11.40 13.96
C LYS A 15 -5.21 10.93 14.45
N LEU A 16 -4.29 10.71 13.52
CA LEU A 16 -2.93 10.27 13.80
C LEU A 16 -1.97 10.96 12.83
N VAL A 17 -0.91 11.56 13.36
CA VAL A 17 0.21 12.09 12.59
C VAL A 17 1.48 11.58 13.24
N ILE A 18 2.29 10.83 12.49
CA ILE A 18 3.51 10.20 13.01
C ILE A 18 4.71 10.57 12.15
N PRO A 19 5.84 10.97 12.77
CA PRO A 19 7.11 11.05 12.07
C PRO A 19 7.60 9.63 11.74
N LEU A 20 8.30 9.48 10.62
CA LEU A 20 8.89 8.23 10.17
C LEU A 20 10.40 8.40 10.00
N GLY A 21 11.16 7.50 10.63
CA GLY A 21 12.59 7.33 10.43
C GLY A 21 12.90 6.27 9.35
N ARG A 22 14.18 5.93 9.21
CA ARG A 22 14.63 4.83 8.34
C ARG A 22 14.12 3.46 8.81
N LEU A 23 13.97 3.29 10.11
CA LEU A 23 13.38 2.13 10.77
C LEU A 23 12.34 2.61 11.78
N ASN A 24 11.15 2.03 11.73
CA ASN A 24 10.04 2.38 12.62
C ASN A 24 9.49 1.09 13.24
N LEU A 25 9.59 0.97 14.56
CA LEU A 25 9.04 -0.16 15.30
C LEU A 25 7.70 0.24 15.93
N VAL A 26 6.59 -0.38 15.48
CA VAL A 26 5.25 -0.09 15.99
C VAL A 26 4.81 -1.20 16.94
N THR A 27 4.73 -0.91 18.24
CA THR A 27 4.29 -1.84 19.30
C THR A 27 3.00 -1.37 19.97
N GLY A 28 2.37 -2.26 20.75
CA GLY A 28 1.15 -1.95 21.51
C GLY A 28 0.27 -3.19 21.72
N ALA A 29 -0.75 -3.09 22.58
CA ALA A 29 -1.68 -4.16 22.88
C ALA A 29 -2.51 -4.61 21.66
N ASN A 30 -3.10 -5.82 21.72
CA ASN A 30 -4.06 -6.26 20.70
C ASN A 30 -5.26 -5.32 20.63
N GLY A 31 -5.74 -5.03 19.42
CA GLY A 31 -6.83 -4.07 19.20
C GLY A 31 -6.42 -2.59 19.24
N SER A 32 -5.15 -2.24 19.50
CA SER A 32 -4.69 -0.85 19.58
C SER A 32 -4.64 -0.08 18.25
N GLY A 33 -5.08 -0.69 17.14
CA GLY A 33 -5.11 -0.05 15.82
C GLY A 33 -3.87 -0.21 14.94
N LYS A 34 -2.86 -0.98 15.36
CA LYS A 34 -1.64 -1.24 14.56
C LYS A 34 -1.96 -1.78 13.16
N SER A 35 -2.82 -2.79 13.06
CA SER A 35 -3.22 -3.35 11.77
C SER A 35 -3.95 -2.32 10.89
N ASN A 36 -4.69 -1.39 11.48
CA ASN A 36 -5.33 -0.30 10.74
C ASN A 36 -4.32 0.74 10.24
N LEU A 37 -3.21 0.96 10.97
CA LEU A 37 -2.10 1.78 10.48
C LEU A 37 -1.47 1.19 9.21
N TYR A 38 -1.18 -0.11 9.21
CA TYR A 38 -0.65 -0.80 8.03
C TYR A 38 -1.64 -0.80 6.87
N ARG A 39 -2.93 -1.02 7.14
CA ARG A 39 -3.98 -0.91 6.10
C ARG A 39 -4.09 0.49 5.50
N ALA A 40 -3.95 1.55 6.32
CA ALA A 40 -3.94 2.92 5.82
C ALA A 40 -2.76 3.19 4.88
N LEU A 41 -1.57 2.68 5.20
CA LEU A 41 -0.40 2.75 4.31
C LEU A 41 -0.62 1.96 3.02
N ARG A 42 -1.18 0.75 3.10
CA ARG A 42 -1.54 -0.04 1.91
C ARG A 42 -2.55 0.72 1.04
N LEU A 43 -3.57 1.31 1.63
CA LEU A 43 -4.58 2.07 0.90
C LEU A 43 -4.00 3.32 0.22
N LEU A 44 -3.02 3.98 0.83
CA LEU A 44 -2.23 5.03 0.18
C LEU A 44 -1.40 4.50 -1.00
N ALA A 45 -0.89 3.27 -0.92
CA ALA A 45 -0.17 2.68 -2.05
C ALA A 45 -1.09 2.37 -3.25
N GLU A 46 -2.32 1.96 -2.96
CA GLU A 46 -3.35 1.67 -3.98
C GLU A 46 -3.77 2.91 -4.78
N THR A 47 -3.60 4.14 -4.26
CA THR A 47 -3.93 5.37 -5.00
C THR A 47 -3.06 5.57 -6.23
N ALA A 48 -1.81 5.11 -6.20
CA ALA A 48 -0.87 5.19 -7.34
C ALA A 48 -1.03 4.04 -8.35
N GLN A 49 -1.87 3.05 -8.05
CA GLN A 49 -2.12 1.86 -8.86
C GLN A 49 -3.53 1.86 -9.49
N GLY A 50 -4.32 2.92 -9.28
CA GLY A 50 -5.71 3.01 -9.75
C GLY A 50 -6.70 2.12 -8.97
N GLY A 51 -6.30 1.67 -7.77
CA GLY A 51 -6.99 0.63 -7.02
C GLY A 51 -7.82 1.11 -5.83
N VAL A 52 -7.76 2.38 -5.44
CA VAL A 52 -8.27 2.84 -4.13
C VAL A 52 -9.76 2.55 -3.89
N VAL A 53 -10.62 2.74 -4.90
CA VAL A 53 -12.06 2.46 -4.81
C VAL A 53 -12.31 0.96 -4.64
N ASN A 54 -11.65 0.14 -5.47
CA ASN A 54 -11.75 -1.32 -5.40
C ASN A 54 -11.18 -1.86 -4.08
N ALA A 55 -10.09 -1.28 -3.57
CA ALA A 55 -9.50 -1.64 -2.30
C ALA A 55 -10.49 -1.39 -1.15
N LEU A 56 -11.15 -0.22 -1.13
CA LEU A 56 -12.19 0.08 -0.15
C LEU A 56 -13.43 -0.82 -0.30
N ALA A 57 -13.86 -1.11 -1.52
CA ALA A 57 -14.97 -2.03 -1.77
C ALA A 57 -14.68 -3.43 -1.21
N LYS A 58 -13.47 -3.95 -1.43
CA LYS A 58 -13.00 -5.24 -0.84
C LYS A 58 -12.95 -5.21 0.69
N GLU A 59 -12.80 -4.04 1.30
CA GLU A 59 -12.85 -3.85 2.75
C GLU A 59 -14.28 -3.70 3.32
N GLY A 60 -15.32 -3.88 2.49
CA GLY A 60 -16.73 -3.74 2.90
C GLY A 60 -17.33 -2.36 2.63
N GLY A 61 -16.69 -1.55 1.80
CA GLY A 61 -17.18 -0.22 1.39
C GLY A 61 -16.67 0.92 2.28
N LEU A 62 -16.83 2.16 1.80
CA LEU A 62 -16.28 3.34 2.49
C LEU A 62 -16.87 3.52 3.90
N GLU A 63 -18.16 3.21 4.09
CA GLU A 63 -18.82 3.40 5.38
C GLU A 63 -18.24 2.55 6.51
N SER A 64 -17.89 1.30 6.21
CA SER A 64 -17.28 0.38 7.17
C SER A 64 -15.87 0.82 7.60
N THR A 65 -15.22 1.64 6.76
CA THR A 65 -13.87 2.15 7.02
C THR A 65 -13.86 3.42 7.86
N TYR A 66 -15.00 4.05 8.16
CA TYR A 66 -15.00 5.27 8.97
C TYR A 66 -14.77 5.00 10.45
N TRP A 67 -14.18 5.97 11.14
CA TRP A 67 -14.17 6.01 12.60
C TRP A 67 -15.60 6.01 13.16
N ALA A 68 -15.89 5.01 14.00
CA ALA A 68 -17.21 4.79 14.58
C ALA A 68 -17.44 5.62 15.87
N GLY A 69 -16.37 6.07 16.53
CA GLY A 69 -16.46 6.82 17.78
C GLY A 69 -16.87 8.30 17.61
N PRO A 70 -16.91 9.06 18.73
CA PRO A 70 -17.18 10.49 18.71
C PRO A 70 -16.10 11.28 17.96
N GLU A 71 -16.48 12.43 17.38
CA GLU A 71 -15.53 13.39 16.77
C GLU A 71 -14.54 13.93 17.81
N GLN A 72 -15.04 14.19 19.03
CA GLN A 72 -14.25 14.65 20.17
C GLN A 72 -14.38 13.68 21.33
N ILE A 73 -13.26 13.13 21.78
CA ILE A 73 -13.20 12.32 23.01
C ILE A 73 -13.01 13.29 24.17
N SER A 74 -13.98 13.36 25.09
CA SER A 74 -13.88 14.23 26.26
C SER A 74 -12.86 13.68 27.26
N ARG A 75 -12.36 14.53 28.17
CA ARG A 75 -11.42 14.12 29.21
C ARG A 75 -11.99 12.99 30.09
N ARG A 76 -13.26 13.12 30.47
CA ARG A 76 -13.98 12.11 31.26
C ARG A 76 -14.08 10.77 30.52
N MET A 77 -14.30 10.79 29.21
CA MET A 77 -14.27 9.58 28.36
C MET A 77 -12.89 8.94 28.32
N SER A 78 -11.84 9.73 28.13
CA SER A 78 -10.45 9.23 28.07
C SER A 78 -9.97 8.64 29.40
N GLN A 79 -10.51 9.13 30.53
CA GLN A 79 -10.22 8.64 31.88
C GLN A 79 -11.10 7.45 32.29
N GLY A 80 -12.06 7.04 31.44
CA GLY A 80 -12.96 5.92 31.72
C GLY A 80 -14.10 6.24 32.70
N GLU A 81 -14.32 7.50 33.05
CA GLU A 81 -15.41 7.91 33.96
C GLU A 81 -16.79 7.76 33.31
N VAL A 82 -16.86 7.88 31.98
CA VAL A 82 -18.09 7.73 31.19
C VAL A 82 -17.78 6.92 29.93
N PRO A 83 -18.74 6.13 29.40
CA PRO A 83 -18.53 5.37 28.17
C PRO A 83 -18.22 6.31 27.00
N ILE A 84 -17.36 5.85 26.08
CA ILE A 84 -17.02 6.58 24.85
C ILE A 84 -18.24 6.53 23.92
N GLN A 85 -19.08 7.56 24.01
CA GLN A 85 -20.26 7.75 23.17
C GLN A 85 -20.26 9.15 22.57
N GLY A 86 -20.67 9.28 21.31
CA GLY A 86 -20.71 10.56 20.62
C GLY A 86 -22.09 11.20 20.60
N GLY A 87 -22.09 12.54 20.50
CA GLY A 87 -23.25 13.31 20.11
C GLY A 87 -23.44 13.35 18.58
N PRO A 88 -24.46 14.08 18.09
CA PRO A 88 -24.66 14.32 16.66
C PRO A 88 -23.41 14.95 16.03
N ARG A 89 -23.00 14.42 14.88
CA ARG A 89 -21.75 14.80 14.20
C ARG A 89 -21.89 16.17 13.53
N LYS A 90 -20.81 16.96 13.54
CA LYS A 90 -20.79 18.32 12.99
C LYS A 90 -20.19 18.39 11.58
N ALA A 91 -19.33 17.44 11.20
CA ALA A 91 -18.65 17.43 9.91
C ALA A 91 -19.05 16.25 9.02
N ALA A 92 -18.99 16.45 7.70
CA ALA A 92 -19.17 15.36 6.74
C ALA A 92 -18.09 14.29 6.94
N ARG A 93 -18.47 13.00 6.90
CA ARG A 93 -17.51 11.89 7.01
C ARG A 93 -16.57 11.93 5.81
N ARG A 94 -15.28 12.15 6.09
CA ARG A 94 -14.21 12.11 5.10
C ARG A 94 -13.06 11.28 5.64
N LEU A 95 -12.70 10.23 4.91
CA LEU A 95 -11.50 9.44 5.15
C LEU A 95 -10.34 10.25 4.58
N GLN A 96 -9.34 10.56 5.40
CA GLN A 96 -8.20 11.37 4.98
C GLN A 96 -6.92 10.59 5.22
N LEU A 97 -6.11 10.50 4.17
CA LEU A 97 -4.81 9.84 4.20
C LEU A 97 -3.81 10.77 3.56
N GLY A 98 -2.58 10.77 4.06
CA GLY A 98 -1.51 11.52 3.42
C GLY A 98 -0.15 11.20 4.00
N PHE A 99 0.88 11.59 3.28
CA PHE A 99 2.25 11.50 3.73
C PHE A 99 3.05 12.70 3.28
N ALA A 100 4.17 12.95 3.96
CA ALA A 100 5.18 13.89 3.52
C ALA A 100 6.52 13.17 3.35
N GLY A 101 7.17 13.39 2.21
CA GLY A 101 8.53 12.98 1.93
C GLY A 101 9.52 14.13 2.12
N GLU A 102 10.71 13.96 1.56
CA GLU A 102 11.74 15.01 1.52
C GLU A 102 11.37 16.10 0.51
N ASP A 103 11.03 15.68 -0.72
CA ASP A 103 10.77 16.62 -1.82
C ASP A 103 9.29 16.98 -1.94
N PHE A 104 8.41 15.99 -1.80
CA PHE A 104 6.97 16.16 -2.00
C PHE A 104 6.14 15.52 -0.89
N GLY A 105 4.96 16.10 -0.64
CA GLY A 105 3.89 15.48 0.13
C GLY A 105 2.65 15.25 -0.72
N TYR A 106 1.84 14.29 -0.28
CA TYR A 106 0.58 13.90 -0.93
C TYR A 106 -0.51 13.70 0.12
N ALA A 107 -1.73 14.12 -0.18
CA ALA A 107 -2.91 13.82 0.62
C ALA A 107 -4.11 13.55 -0.28
N ILE A 108 -4.96 12.64 0.19
CA ILE A 108 -6.23 12.26 -0.43
C ILE A 108 -7.35 12.32 0.62
N SER A 109 -8.51 12.82 0.20
CA SER A 109 -9.74 12.82 0.97
C SER A 109 -10.83 12.09 0.20
N LEU A 110 -11.36 11.04 0.81
CA LEU A 110 -12.43 10.20 0.27
C LEU A 110 -13.73 10.45 1.05
N GLY A 111 -14.86 10.40 0.37
CA GLY A 111 -16.17 10.65 0.94
C GLY A 111 -17.28 9.98 0.14
N LEU A 112 -18.47 9.86 0.72
CA LEU A 112 -19.65 9.42 -0.03
C LEU A 112 -20.09 10.49 -1.04
N PRO A 113 -20.85 10.11 -2.10
CA PRO A 113 -21.50 11.05 -3.01
C PRO A 113 -22.32 12.09 -2.24
N ASP A 114 -22.31 13.35 -2.71
CA ASP A 114 -23.02 14.42 -2.00
C ASP A 114 -24.53 14.47 -2.33
N SER A 115 -24.96 13.76 -3.37
CA SER A 115 -26.39 13.61 -3.75
C SER A 115 -26.87 12.19 -3.52
N SER A 116 -28.18 12.03 -3.29
CA SER A 116 -28.89 10.75 -3.10
C SER A 116 -28.84 9.79 -4.30
N GLY A 117 -27.95 10.05 -5.27
CA GLY A 117 -27.72 9.24 -6.45
C GLY A 117 -28.98 9.12 -7.27
N HIS A 118 -29.22 10.07 -8.17
CA HIS A 118 -30.21 9.87 -9.23
C HIS A 118 -29.54 10.05 -10.58
N PHE A 119 -29.95 9.26 -11.56
CA PHE A 119 -29.49 9.38 -12.94
C PHE A 119 -30.69 9.37 -13.90
N MET A 120 -30.50 9.96 -15.07
CA MET A 120 -31.50 10.01 -16.13
C MET A 120 -31.09 9.04 -17.23
N LEU A 121 -32.01 8.16 -17.63
CA LEU A 121 -31.86 7.38 -18.87
C LEU A 121 -32.63 8.09 -20.00
N PRO A 122 -32.14 8.02 -21.25
CA PRO A 122 -32.89 8.50 -22.40
C PRO A 122 -34.30 7.89 -22.42
N GLY A 123 -35.32 8.71 -22.65
CA GLY A 123 -36.72 8.29 -22.69
C GLY A 123 -37.42 8.13 -21.33
N HIS A 124 -36.74 8.41 -20.22
CA HIS A 124 -37.37 8.41 -18.89
C HIS A 124 -37.76 9.82 -18.46
N SER A 125 -38.98 10.00 -17.96
CA SER A 125 -39.51 11.28 -17.47
C SER A 125 -39.20 11.57 -16.00
N SER A 126 -38.74 10.56 -15.24
CA SER A 126 -38.43 10.68 -13.81
C SER A 126 -37.00 10.19 -13.50
N PRO A 127 -36.30 10.80 -12.52
CA PRO A 127 -34.96 10.37 -12.11
C PRO A 127 -34.97 8.97 -11.50
N ILE A 128 -34.02 8.14 -11.90
CA ILE A 128 -33.85 6.78 -11.38
C ILE A 128 -32.84 6.80 -10.23
N ALA A 129 -33.17 6.18 -9.11
CA ALA A 129 -32.22 6.03 -8.00
C ALA A 129 -31.01 5.17 -8.41
N SER A 130 -29.82 5.69 -8.20
CA SER A 130 -28.55 5.00 -8.36
C SER A 130 -28.39 3.94 -7.28
N ARG A 131 -27.90 2.77 -7.68
CA ARG A 131 -27.52 1.70 -6.75
C ARG A 131 -26.08 1.84 -6.24
N PHE A 132 -25.36 2.86 -6.71
CA PHE A 132 -23.95 3.14 -6.40
C PHE A 132 -23.78 4.33 -5.45
N THR A 133 -24.77 4.59 -4.60
CA THR A 133 -24.73 5.69 -3.60
C THR A 133 -23.69 5.49 -2.52
N LEU A 134 -23.15 4.28 -2.39
CA LEU A 134 -22.12 3.92 -1.42
C LEU A 134 -20.70 3.95 -2.01
N ASP A 135 -20.56 4.26 -3.30
CA ASP A 135 -19.26 4.26 -3.96
C ASP A 135 -18.36 5.39 -3.43
N PRO A 136 -17.11 5.08 -3.04
CA PRO A 136 -16.16 6.10 -2.60
C PRO A 136 -15.89 7.15 -3.69
N TRP A 137 -16.05 8.42 -3.34
CA TRP A 137 -15.65 9.55 -4.17
C TRP A 137 -14.40 10.21 -3.61
N ILE A 138 -13.43 10.44 -4.48
CA ILE A 138 -12.29 11.30 -4.21
C ILE A 138 -12.78 12.75 -4.21
N LYS A 139 -12.82 13.36 -3.03
CA LYS A 139 -13.28 14.74 -2.82
C LYS A 139 -12.16 15.74 -3.08
N ARG A 140 -10.94 15.39 -2.67
CA ARG A 140 -9.75 16.19 -2.87
C ARG A 140 -8.51 15.33 -2.91
N GLU A 141 -7.58 15.69 -3.77
CA GLU A 141 -6.20 15.23 -3.71
C GLU A 141 -5.28 16.44 -3.85
N SER A 142 -4.14 16.44 -3.18
CA SER A 142 -3.16 17.51 -3.33
C SER A 142 -1.75 16.97 -3.23
N ILE A 143 -0.88 17.50 -4.09
CA ILE A 143 0.57 17.35 -4.05
C ILE A 143 1.17 18.72 -3.76
N TRP A 144 2.13 18.76 -2.84
CA TRP A 144 2.85 19.98 -2.50
C TRP A 144 4.35 19.72 -2.36
N GLY A 145 5.14 20.79 -2.51
CA GLY A 145 6.58 20.76 -2.27
C GLY A 145 6.91 20.87 -0.78
N GLY A 146 7.89 20.08 -0.34
CA GLY A 146 8.43 20.09 1.01
C GLY A 146 7.61 19.32 2.06
N PRO A 147 8.03 19.40 3.34
CA PRO A 147 7.54 18.50 4.39
C PRO A 147 6.16 18.87 4.94
N LEU A 148 5.68 20.10 4.68
CA LEU A 148 4.44 20.62 5.22
C LEU A 148 3.60 21.26 4.13
N TYR A 149 2.30 20.96 4.16
CA TYR A 149 1.36 21.60 3.26
C TYR A 149 1.22 23.10 3.58
N ARG A 150 1.41 23.93 2.56
CA ARG A 150 1.06 25.34 2.55
C ARG A 150 0.38 25.62 1.22
N SER A 151 -0.60 26.53 1.18
CA SER A 151 -1.26 26.89 -0.08
C SER A 151 -0.27 27.38 -1.15
N ALA A 152 0.82 28.02 -0.73
CA ALA A 152 1.89 28.47 -1.62
C ALA A 152 2.82 27.34 -2.11
N SER A 153 2.90 26.21 -1.40
CA SER A 153 3.68 25.05 -1.82
C SER A 153 2.86 24.01 -2.59
N ALA A 154 1.54 24.20 -2.72
CA ALA A 154 0.69 23.32 -3.52
C ALA A 154 1.09 23.38 -5.00
N LEU A 155 1.43 22.21 -5.54
CA LEU A 155 1.87 22.02 -6.92
C LEU A 155 0.74 21.47 -7.78
N VAL A 156 0.02 20.48 -7.27
CA VAL A 156 -1.16 19.90 -7.93
C VAL A 156 -2.29 19.85 -6.92
N ASP A 157 -3.46 20.29 -7.33
CA ASP A 157 -4.65 20.23 -6.50
C ASP A 157 -5.82 19.77 -7.36
N ARG A 158 -6.45 18.70 -6.90
CA ARG A 158 -7.70 18.20 -7.44
C ARG A 158 -8.81 18.49 -6.46
N GLN A 159 -9.90 19.09 -6.96
CA GLN A 159 -11.14 19.25 -6.22
C GLN A 159 -12.29 18.72 -7.07
N GLY A 160 -12.93 17.66 -6.60
CA GLY A 160 -13.93 16.93 -7.37
C GLY A 160 -13.40 16.50 -8.76
N PRO A 161 -14.06 16.89 -9.86
CA PRO A 161 -13.67 16.48 -11.21
C PRO A 161 -12.53 17.33 -11.82
N MET A 162 -12.16 18.45 -11.19
CA MET A 162 -11.16 19.37 -11.73
C MET A 162 -9.79 19.13 -11.12
N ILE A 163 -8.77 18.97 -11.97
CA ILE A 163 -7.35 18.87 -11.60
C ILE A 163 -6.61 20.09 -12.14
N ARG A 164 -5.87 20.77 -11.26
CA ARG A 164 -5.05 21.93 -11.59
C ARG A 164 -3.61 21.70 -11.15
N ALA A 165 -2.67 22.23 -11.94
CA ALA A 165 -1.25 22.24 -11.60
C ALA A 165 -0.68 23.67 -11.62
N ARG A 166 0.42 23.85 -10.90
CA ARG A 166 1.06 25.14 -10.70
C ARG A 166 2.03 25.41 -11.85
N ALA A 167 1.70 26.39 -12.69
CA ALA A 167 2.59 26.94 -13.71
C ALA A 167 3.17 28.27 -13.20
N GLY A 168 4.31 28.21 -12.52
CA GLY A 168 4.91 29.37 -11.86
C GLY A 168 4.01 29.94 -10.74
N ARG A 169 3.44 31.13 -10.95
CA ARG A 169 2.52 31.76 -9.98
C ARG A 169 1.04 31.52 -10.27
N GLN A 170 0.72 30.90 -11.40
CA GLN A 170 -0.65 30.69 -11.86
C GLN A 170 -1.05 29.22 -11.76
N TRP A 171 -2.36 28.97 -11.80
CA TRP A 171 -2.94 27.63 -11.89
C TRP A 171 -3.35 27.37 -13.33
N GLU A 172 -2.89 26.25 -13.87
CA GLU A 172 -3.33 25.71 -15.14
C GLU A 172 -4.26 24.53 -14.92
N VAL A 173 -5.31 24.41 -15.74
CA VAL A 173 -6.27 23.31 -15.63
C VAL A 173 -5.77 22.15 -16.49
N LEU A 174 -5.41 21.03 -15.84
CA LEU A 174 -4.95 19.82 -16.53
C LEU A 174 -6.11 18.91 -16.92
N ALA A 175 -7.19 18.89 -16.13
CA ALA A 175 -8.40 18.12 -16.43
C ALA A 175 -9.63 18.79 -15.79
N GLN A 176 -10.78 18.74 -16.48
CA GLN A 176 -12.05 19.30 -16.00
C GLN A 176 -13.11 18.23 -15.70
N HIS A 177 -12.99 17.05 -16.31
CA HIS A 177 -14.00 16.00 -16.29
C HIS A 177 -13.43 14.67 -15.77
N THR A 178 -12.69 14.70 -14.67
CA THR A 178 -12.20 13.49 -14.02
C THR A 178 -13.35 12.78 -13.29
N SER A 179 -13.46 11.46 -13.48
CA SER A 179 -14.41 10.63 -12.73
C SER A 179 -14.14 10.73 -11.23
N SER A 180 -15.20 10.69 -10.41
CA SER A 180 -15.09 10.80 -8.96
C SER A 180 -14.25 9.69 -8.31
N GLY A 181 -14.12 8.53 -8.94
CA GLY A 181 -13.38 7.37 -8.40
C GLY A 181 -11.91 7.26 -8.84
N ASP A 182 -11.56 7.78 -10.01
CA ASP A 182 -10.19 7.72 -10.54
C ASP A 182 -9.30 8.67 -9.75
N SER A 183 -8.04 8.36 -9.47
CA SER A 183 -7.07 9.28 -8.83
C SER A 183 -6.46 10.28 -9.84
N LEU A 184 -5.88 11.38 -9.35
CA LEU A 184 -5.04 12.25 -10.20
C LEU A 184 -3.87 11.48 -10.81
N PHE A 185 -3.39 10.42 -10.16
CA PHE A 185 -2.30 9.57 -10.67
C PHE A 185 -2.69 8.77 -11.92
N ASP A 186 -4.00 8.53 -12.12
CA ASP A 186 -4.52 7.79 -13.26
C ASP A 186 -4.73 8.69 -14.49
N ARG A 187 -5.03 9.98 -14.25
CA ARG A 187 -5.39 10.93 -15.31
C ARG A 187 -4.25 11.82 -15.76
N VAL A 188 -3.27 12.05 -14.91
CA VAL A 188 -2.23 13.06 -15.14
C VAL A 188 -0.86 12.50 -14.72
N GLY A 189 0.22 13.00 -15.33
CA GLY A 189 1.58 12.59 -14.97
C GLY A 189 2.49 12.54 -16.18
N ASN A 190 2.69 13.71 -16.79
CA ASN A 190 3.48 13.88 -18.00
C ASN A 190 4.79 14.56 -17.57
N LEU A 191 5.94 14.14 -18.11
CA LEU A 191 7.25 14.71 -17.75
C LEU A 191 7.33 16.22 -17.95
N SER A 192 6.60 16.76 -18.93
CA SER A 192 6.67 18.18 -19.29
C SER A 192 5.74 19.08 -18.47
N SER A 193 4.60 18.59 -18.01
CA SER A 193 3.55 19.42 -17.39
C SER A 193 3.34 19.15 -15.90
N SER A 194 3.65 17.95 -15.42
CA SER A 194 3.47 17.56 -14.01
C SER A 194 4.46 16.46 -13.58
N PRO A 195 5.78 16.74 -13.61
CA PRO A 195 6.81 15.77 -13.25
C PRO A 195 6.68 15.26 -11.80
N GLU A 196 6.20 16.09 -10.88
CA GLU A 196 5.95 15.74 -9.48
C GLU A 196 4.91 14.62 -9.31
N VAL A 197 3.90 14.57 -10.20
CA VAL A 197 2.90 13.49 -10.19
C VAL A 197 3.54 12.17 -10.59
N LEU A 198 4.37 12.18 -11.65
CA LEU A 198 5.08 11.00 -12.10
C LEU A 198 6.07 10.52 -11.03
N HIS A 199 6.84 11.43 -10.45
CA HIS A 199 7.82 11.11 -9.42
C HIS A 199 7.15 10.46 -8.20
N LEU A 200 6.08 11.07 -7.68
CA LEU A 200 5.34 10.50 -6.56
C LEU A 200 4.68 9.17 -6.90
N ARG A 201 4.11 9.02 -8.10
CA ARG A 201 3.49 7.76 -8.54
C ARG A 201 4.51 6.62 -8.52
N GLU A 202 5.69 6.84 -9.09
CA GLU A 202 6.75 5.82 -9.12
C GLU A 202 7.34 5.57 -7.73
N GLN A 203 7.49 6.62 -6.90
CA GLN A 203 7.90 6.46 -5.50
C GLN A 203 6.91 5.58 -4.72
N ILE A 204 5.59 5.81 -4.86
CA ILE A 204 4.55 5.03 -4.19
C ILE A 204 4.49 3.60 -4.75
N ARG A 205 4.60 3.42 -6.07
CA ARG A 205 4.68 2.09 -6.71
C ARG A 205 5.90 1.28 -6.26
N GLY A 206 6.95 1.95 -5.78
CA GLY A 206 8.11 1.32 -5.15
C GLY A 206 7.84 0.75 -3.75
N TRP A 207 6.72 1.06 -3.10
CA TRP A 207 6.44 0.56 -1.74
C TRP A 207 6.17 -0.93 -1.74
N ARG A 208 6.63 -1.61 -0.69
CA ARG A 208 6.44 -3.05 -0.50
C ARG A 208 5.90 -3.34 0.88
N PHE A 209 5.06 -4.36 0.97
CA PHE A 209 4.35 -4.73 2.18
C PHE A 209 4.45 -6.26 2.35
N TYR A 210 5.10 -6.71 3.42
CA TYR A 210 5.39 -8.12 3.68
C TYR A 210 4.67 -8.68 4.93
N ASP A 211 3.53 -8.11 5.33
CA ASP A 211 2.73 -8.54 6.50
C ASP A 211 1.97 -9.87 6.29
N HIS A 212 1.75 -10.28 5.05
CA HIS A 212 0.99 -11.48 4.66
C HIS A 212 1.80 -12.40 3.73
N LEU A 213 3.10 -12.52 3.97
CA LEU A 213 3.92 -13.49 3.25
C LEU A 213 3.45 -14.90 3.61
N ARG A 214 2.81 -15.57 2.66
CA ARG A 214 2.28 -16.93 2.86
C ARG A 214 3.43 -17.93 2.93
N THR A 215 3.36 -18.83 3.90
CA THR A 215 4.34 -19.92 4.11
C THR A 215 3.69 -21.31 4.12
N ASP A 216 2.40 -21.39 3.76
CA ASP A 216 1.71 -22.66 3.60
C ASP A 216 2.18 -23.43 2.35
N SER A 217 1.78 -24.70 2.21
CA SER A 217 2.18 -25.55 1.08
C SER A 217 1.79 -25.01 -0.30
N GLN A 218 0.83 -24.09 -0.37
CA GLN A 218 0.36 -23.46 -1.60
C GLN A 218 0.91 -22.04 -1.76
N ALA A 219 1.87 -21.62 -0.94
CA ALA A 219 2.50 -20.32 -1.05
C ALA A 219 3.10 -20.10 -2.46
N PRO A 220 2.90 -18.92 -3.07
CA PRO A 220 3.45 -18.62 -4.38
C PRO A 220 4.97 -18.80 -4.47
N ALA A 221 5.69 -18.49 -3.38
CA ALA A 221 7.14 -18.66 -3.25
C ALA A 221 7.62 -20.13 -3.38
N ARG A 222 6.74 -21.10 -3.09
CA ARG A 222 7.03 -22.55 -3.15
C ARG A 222 6.73 -23.17 -4.52
N ARG A 223 6.18 -22.39 -5.45
CA ARG A 223 5.83 -22.85 -6.79
C ARG A 223 6.87 -22.34 -7.79
N PRO A 224 7.12 -23.07 -8.88
CA PRO A 224 7.89 -22.52 -10.00
C PRO A 224 7.23 -21.26 -10.55
N GLN A 225 8.01 -20.20 -10.74
CA GLN A 225 7.53 -18.89 -11.22
C GLN A 225 8.40 -18.42 -12.37
N LEU A 226 7.95 -17.42 -13.12
CA LEU A 226 8.75 -16.85 -14.19
C LEU A 226 10.04 -16.24 -13.62
N GLY A 227 11.18 -16.65 -14.15
CA GLY A 227 12.51 -16.17 -13.77
C GLY A 227 12.93 -14.97 -14.59
N THR A 228 12.54 -13.76 -14.18
CA THR A 228 13.07 -12.50 -14.73
C THR A 228 13.94 -11.80 -13.71
N ARG A 229 14.79 -10.87 -14.14
CA ARG A 229 15.58 -10.06 -13.19
C ARG A 229 14.65 -9.23 -12.32
N THR A 230 14.66 -9.51 -11.02
CA THR A 230 13.74 -8.96 -10.03
C THR A 230 14.54 -8.23 -8.96
N PRO A 231 14.70 -6.89 -9.07
CA PRO A 231 15.47 -6.12 -8.09
C PRO A 231 14.74 -5.97 -6.75
N VAL A 232 13.43 -6.19 -6.70
CA VAL A 232 12.60 -6.01 -5.51
C VAL A 232 11.60 -7.15 -5.40
N LEU A 233 11.62 -7.88 -4.27
CA LEU A 233 10.68 -8.96 -3.97
C LEU A 233 9.23 -8.46 -3.97
N HIS A 234 8.35 -9.17 -4.68
CA HIS A 234 6.93 -8.90 -4.72
C HIS A 234 6.26 -9.17 -3.35
N HIS A 235 5.17 -8.45 -3.05
CA HIS A 235 4.52 -8.47 -1.73
C HIS A 235 3.94 -9.84 -1.32
N ASP A 236 3.65 -10.73 -2.27
CA ASP A 236 3.18 -12.11 -2.04
C ASP A 236 4.31 -13.16 -2.08
N GLY A 237 5.55 -12.73 -2.32
CA GLY A 237 6.74 -13.58 -2.39
C GLY A 237 6.85 -14.46 -3.62
N ARG A 238 5.99 -14.30 -4.65
CA ARG A 238 6.00 -15.19 -5.82
C ARG A 238 7.36 -15.22 -6.54
N ASP A 239 8.04 -14.09 -6.63
CA ASP A 239 9.31 -13.95 -7.35
C ASP A 239 10.53 -14.11 -6.43
N LEU A 240 10.40 -14.83 -5.31
CA LEU A 240 11.47 -15.00 -4.33
C LEU A 240 12.76 -15.57 -4.94
N ALA A 241 12.67 -16.66 -5.71
CA ALA A 241 13.84 -17.24 -6.37
C ALA A 241 14.50 -16.26 -7.34
N ALA A 242 13.70 -15.55 -8.14
CA ALA A 242 14.21 -14.57 -9.08
C ALA A 242 14.89 -13.39 -8.37
N ALA A 243 14.34 -12.93 -7.25
CA ALA A 243 14.92 -11.87 -6.43
C ALA A 243 16.26 -12.29 -5.79
N LEU A 244 16.32 -13.50 -5.21
CA LEU A 244 17.55 -14.06 -4.65
C LEU A 244 18.62 -14.23 -5.73
N GLN A 245 18.26 -14.76 -6.90
CA GLN A 245 19.17 -14.90 -8.04
C GLN A 245 19.68 -13.54 -8.52
N THR A 246 18.82 -12.51 -8.50
CA THR A 246 19.22 -11.14 -8.85
C THR A 246 20.27 -10.60 -7.88
N ILE A 247 20.14 -10.87 -6.57
CA ILE A 247 21.16 -10.49 -5.58
C ILE A 247 22.48 -11.23 -5.85
N ILE A 248 22.43 -12.51 -6.21
CA ILE A 248 23.63 -13.30 -6.55
C ILE A 248 24.34 -12.74 -7.80
N GLU A 249 23.60 -12.33 -8.83
CA GLU A 249 24.18 -11.87 -10.10
C GLU A 249 24.71 -10.44 -10.06
N VAL A 250 23.98 -9.52 -9.41
CA VAL A 250 24.26 -8.07 -9.51
C VAL A 250 24.27 -7.35 -8.15
N GLY A 251 23.98 -8.04 -7.06
CA GLY A 251 23.92 -7.48 -5.71
C GLY A 251 25.10 -7.91 -4.83
N ASP A 252 24.86 -7.90 -3.52
CA ASP A 252 25.82 -8.35 -2.52
C ASP A 252 25.63 -9.84 -2.23
N GLN A 253 26.28 -10.67 -3.05
CA GLN A 253 26.24 -12.12 -2.90
C GLN A 253 26.79 -12.55 -1.53
N GLN A 254 27.83 -11.89 -1.01
CA GLN A 254 28.46 -12.29 0.24
C GLN A 254 27.54 -12.05 1.43
N ALA A 255 26.96 -10.85 1.54
CA ALA A 255 26.02 -10.52 2.60
C ALA A 255 24.79 -11.45 2.58
N LEU A 256 24.32 -11.86 1.39
CA LEU A 256 23.23 -12.83 1.26
C LEU A 256 23.60 -14.18 1.90
N HIS A 257 24.77 -14.73 1.55
CA HIS A 257 25.22 -16.02 2.08
C HIS A 257 25.48 -15.97 3.58
N GLU A 258 26.08 -14.89 4.08
CA GLU A 258 26.30 -14.67 5.51
C GLU A 258 24.97 -14.62 6.27
N THR A 259 23.98 -13.87 5.75
CA THR A 259 22.64 -13.77 6.36
C THR A 259 21.92 -15.13 6.38
N ILE A 260 22.02 -15.90 5.30
CA ILE A 260 21.41 -17.24 5.24
C ILE A 260 22.11 -18.19 6.21
N SER A 261 23.44 -18.14 6.31
CA SER A 261 24.20 -18.98 7.23
C SER A 261 23.94 -18.63 8.69
N ASP A 262 23.71 -17.35 9.02
CA ASP A 262 23.34 -16.90 10.36
C ASP A 262 21.92 -17.39 10.73
N ALA A 263 20.96 -17.22 9.83
CA ALA A 263 19.58 -17.66 10.06
C ALA A 263 19.41 -19.20 10.05
N PHE A 264 20.17 -19.89 9.19
CA PHE A 264 20.11 -21.33 8.99
C PHE A 264 21.53 -21.92 8.93
N PRO A 265 22.15 -22.20 10.09
CA PRO A 265 23.48 -22.80 10.15
C PRO A 265 23.57 -24.07 9.31
N GLU A 266 24.71 -24.26 8.66
CA GLU A 266 25.02 -25.40 7.78
C GLU A 266 24.08 -25.52 6.57
N SER A 267 23.35 -24.47 6.19
CA SER A 267 22.46 -24.52 5.03
C SER A 267 23.04 -23.76 3.83
N ARG A 268 22.72 -24.22 2.62
CA ARG A 268 23.07 -23.55 1.36
C ARG A 268 21.82 -23.26 0.56
N LEU A 269 21.80 -22.09 -0.07
CA LEU A 269 20.77 -21.68 -1.00
C LEU A 269 21.08 -22.23 -2.39
N GLU A 270 20.15 -22.97 -2.97
CA GLU A 270 20.21 -23.40 -4.37
C GLU A 270 18.95 -22.93 -5.10
N ILE A 271 19.15 -22.37 -6.29
CA ILE A 271 18.08 -21.87 -7.15
C ILE A 271 18.15 -22.64 -8.46
N ASP A 272 17.11 -23.41 -8.77
CA ASP A 272 17.05 -24.18 -10.01
C ASP A 272 16.28 -23.40 -11.09
N ALA A 273 16.80 -23.46 -12.30
CA ALA A 273 16.13 -23.00 -13.50
C ALA A 273 15.65 -24.19 -14.32
N VAL A 274 14.34 -24.26 -14.59
CA VAL A 274 13.78 -25.28 -15.48
C VAL A 274 13.83 -24.73 -16.92
N PRO A 275 14.17 -25.56 -17.93
CA PRO A 275 14.10 -25.14 -19.34
C PRO A 275 12.73 -24.54 -19.66
N GLY A 276 12.71 -23.33 -20.22
CA GLY A 276 11.48 -22.56 -20.49
C GLY A 276 11.35 -21.24 -19.70
N GLY A 277 12.35 -20.85 -18.91
CA GLY A 277 12.41 -19.54 -18.25
C GLY A 277 11.66 -19.46 -16.91
N CYS A 278 11.22 -20.59 -16.36
CA CYS A 278 10.72 -20.65 -15.01
C CYS A 278 11.87 -20.89 -14.03
N SER A 279 12.00 -20.02 -13.04
CA SER A 279 12.89 -20.19 -11.89
C SER A 279 12.06 -20.60 -10.67
N GLY A 280 12.49 -21.67 -9.99
CA GLY A 280 11.94 -22.08 -8.71
C GLY A 280 13.05 -22.11 -7.67
N CYS A 281 12.73 -21.77 -6.42
CA CYS A 281 13.65 -22.05 -5.32
C CYS A 281 13.52 -23.54 -5.06
N SER A 282 14.49 -24.35 -5.45
CA SER A 282 14.31 -25.80 -5.37
C SER A 282 14.65 -26.36 -4.00
N SER A 283 15.46 -25.68 -3.18
CA SER A 283 15.60 -25.97 -1.76
C SER A 283 16.62 -25.05 -1.08
N ILE A 284 16.41 -24.75 0.20
CA ILE A 284 17.52 -24.49 1.13
C ILE A 284 17.91 -25.87 1.66
N ARG A 285 18.99 -26.45 1.14
CA ARG A 285 19.48 -27.75 1.65
C ARG A 285 20.41 -27.47 2.82
N LYS A 286 20.20 -28.18 3.93
CA LYS A 286 21.30 -28.40 4.87
C LYS A 286 22.44 -29.07 4.10
N ALA A 287 23.62 -28.48 4.10
CA ALA A 287 24.84 -29.09 3.65
C ALA A 287 24.95 -30.43 4.38
N CYS A 288 24.71 -31.51 3.65
CA CYS A 288 24.98 -32.83 4.16
C CYS A 288 26.49 -32.85 4.43
N CYS A 289 26.86 -33.08 5.69
CA CYS A 289 28.25 -33.21 6.11
C CYS A 289 29.00 -34.10 5.10
N ASP A 290 30.11 -33.63 4.52
CA ASP A 290 30.93 -34.36 3.53
C ASP A 290 31.44 -35.74 4.00
N ARG A 291 31.10 -36.16 5.23
CA ARG A 291 31.34 -37.51 5.77
C ARG A 291 30.40 -38.60 5.23
N CYS A 292 29.31 -38.25 4.54
CA CYS A 292 28.39 -39.25 3.97
C CYS A 292 28.55 -39.39 2.44
N ARG A 293 29.70 -39.90 1.98
CA ARG A 293 29.82 -40.51 0.65
C ARG A 293 29.42 -42.00 0.70
N PRO A 294 28.80 -42.54 -0.36
CA PRO A 294 27.89 -43.68 -0.26
C PRO A 294 28.64 -45.00 -0.24
N ARG A 295 28.49 -45.76 0.83
CA ARG A 295 28.49 -47.23 0.76
C ARG A 295 27.20 -47.68 1.44
N ASN A 296 26.22 -48.06 0.62
CA ASN A 296 24.96 -48.68 0.99
C ASN A 296 24.03 -47.85 1.90
N CYS A 297 23.13 -47.07 1.28
CA CYS A 297 21.86 -46.74 1.93
C CYS A 297 20.74 -46.80 0.87
N PRO A 298 19.80 -47.75 0.97
CA PRO A 298 18.70 -47.88 0.03
C PRO A 298 17.65 -46.79 0.31
N THR A 299 17.33 -46.01 -0.72
CA THR A 299 16.03 -45.29 -0.89
C THR A 299 15.39 -44.74 0.39
N ALA A 300 15.99 -43.72 1.00
CA ALA A 300 15.31 -42.84 1.94
C ALA A 300 15.50 -41.39 1.47
N PRO A 301 14.44 -40.61 1.23
CA PRO A 301 14.58 -39.23 0.79
C PRO A 301 15.20 -38.43 1.93
N CYS A 302 16.34 -37.77 1.66
CA CYS A 302 16.81 -36.68 2.51
C CYS A 302 15.65 -35.71 2.70
N ALA A 303 15.37 -35.33 3.95
CA ALA A 303 14.31 -34.39 4.27
C ALA A 303 14.58 -33.05 3.57
N THR A 304 14.00 -32.88 2.39
CA THR A 304 13.93 -31.60 1.69
C THR A 304 13.00 -30.73 2.52
N CYS A 305 13.55 -29.83 3.33
CA CYS A 305 12.77 -28.70 3.82
C CYS A 305 12.54 -27.78 2.62
N CYS A 306 11.49 -28.06 1.84
CA CYS A 306 10.89 -27.09 0.94
C CYS A 306 10.27 -26.00 1.81
N TRP A 307 11.00 -24.90 1.99
CA TRP A 307 10.50 -23.69 2.65
C TRP A 307 9.67 -22.83 1.71
#